data_AF-A0A1C3PFU7-F1
#
_entry.id   AF-A0A1C3PFU7-F1
#
_cell.length_a   1.000
_cell.length_b   1.000
_cell.length_c   1.000
_cell.angle_alpha   90.00
_cell.angle_beta   90.00
_cell.angle_gamma   90.00
#
_symmetry.space_group_name_H-M   'P 1'
#
loop_
_entity.id
_entity.type
_entity.pdbx_description
1 polymer ?
#
loop_
_entity_poly.entity_id
_entity_poly.type
_entity_poly.pdbx_seq_one_letter_code
_entity_poly.pdbx_strand_id
1 'polypeptide(L)'
;MPLDRALAPYRAWAAGSRRAESAGRKNLPVVGWDERRGKVKVHPLAAWRDEDVDRYVQEHGVIVNPLLSDGYDSVGCWPCTERGQGRAGRWIGSTKTECGIH
;
A
#
# COMPACT_ATOMS: atom_id res chain seq x y z
N MET A 1 -13.45 12.68 -1.13
CA MET A 1 -13.43 11.25 -1.53
C MET A 1 -14.10 10.38 -0.47
N PRO A 2 -14.53 9.13 -0.79
CA PRO A 2 -15.09 8.20 0.20
C PRO A 2 -14.20 8.01 1.44
N LEU A 3 -12.88 7.92 1.23
CA LEU A 3 -11.92 7.82 2.34
C LEU A 3 -11.97 9.03 3.28
N ASP A 4 -12.12 10.24 2.75
CA ASP A 4 -12.14 11.46 3.58
C ASP A 4 -13.40 11.50 4.47
N ARG A 5 -14.53 11.01 3.96
CA ARG A 5 -15.77 10.86 4.75
C ARG A 5 -15.58 9.82 5.86
N ALA A 6 -14.96 8.68 5.55
CA ALA A 6 -14.69 7.64 6.54
C ALA A 6 -13.70 8.09 7.61
N LEU A 7 -12.70 8.92 7.24
CA LEU A 7 -11.68 9.42 8.16
C LEU A 7 -12.12 10.64 8.97
N ALA A 8 -13.29 11.22 8.70
CA ALA A 8 -13.77 12.45 9.35
C ALA A 8 -13.70 12.42 10.89
N PRO A 9 -14.16 11.36 11.60
CA PRO A 9 -14.17 11.35 13.06
C PRO A 9 -12.81 11.04 13.70
N TYR A 10 -11.79 10.70 12.91
CA TYR A 10 -10.49 10.24 13.43
C TYR A 10 -9.44 11.35 13.39
N ARG A 11 -8.52 11.36 14.37
CA ARG A 11 -7.37 12.27 14.41
C ARG A 11 -6.12 11.72 13.72
N ALA A 12 -6.06 10.40 13.56
CA ALA A 12 -4.96 9.70 12.93
C ALA A 12 -5.49 8.52 12.10
N TRP A 13 -4.70 8.05 11.15
CA TRP A 13 -4.99 6.86 10.36
C TRP A 13 -3.71 6.11 10.01
N ALA A 14 -3.84 4.82 9.73
CA ALA A 14 -2.72 3.98 9.35
C ALA A 14 -2.87 3.45 7.92
N ALA A 15 -1.74 3.23 7.24
CA ALA A 15 -1.69 2.59 5.94
C ALA A 15 -0.51 1.61 5.87
N GLY A 16 -0.70 0.47 5.22
CA GLY A 16 0.30 -0.58 5.07
C GLY A 16 1.43 -0.28 4.08
N SER A 17 1.60 0.97 3.63
CA SER A 17 2.65 1.35 2.69
C SER A 17 4.05 1.10 3.27
N ARG A 18 4.97 0.60 2.44
CA ARG A 18 6.35 0.25 2.80
C ARG A 18 7.34 0.92 1.85
N ARG A 19 8.57 1.15 2.32
CA ARG A 19 9.65 1.72 1.50
C ARG A 19 10.06 0.82 0.34
N ALA A 20 9.88 -0.50 0.50
CA ALA A 20 10.21 -1.51 -0.51
C ALA A 20 9.30 -1.48 -1.75
N GLU A 21 8.10 -0.87 -1.67
CA GLU A 21 7.08 -1.00 -2.73
C GLU A 21 7.38 -0.19 -3.99
N SER A 22 8.07 0.95 -3.89
CA SER A 22 8.46 1.76 -5.04
C SER A 22 9.58 2.75 -4.70
N ALA A 23 10.34 3.19 -5.72
CA ALA A 23 11.38 4.20 -5.55
C ALA A 23 10.86 5.50 -4.93
N GLY A 24 9.62 5.91 -5.26
CA GLY A 24 8.97 7.09 -4.70
C GLY A 24 8.67 7.00 -3.19
N ARG A 25 8.68 5.80 -2.61
CA ARG A 25 8.39 5.54 -1.20
C ARG A 25 9.64 5.34 -0.34
N LYS A 26 10.85 5.43 -0.90
CA LYS A 26 12.11 5.15 -0.20
C LYS A 26 12.26 5.86 1.15
N ASN A 27 11.77 7.11 1.24
CA ASN A 27 11.89 7.95 2.44
C ASN A 27 10.58 8.03 3.25
N LEU A 28 9.63 7.11 3.04
CA LEU A 28 8.36 7.10 3.75
C LEU A 28 8.60 7.07 5.28
N PRO A 29 8.11 8.08 6.04
CA PRO A 29 8.25 8.08 7.48
C PRO A 29 7.28 7.09 8.14
N VAL A 30 7.66 6.56 9.30
CA VAL A 30 6.75 5.70 10.11
C VAL A 30 5.58 6.52 10.66
N VAL A 31 5.83 7.77 11.05
CA VAL A 31 4.81 8.73 11.47
C VAL A 31 5.02 10.00 10.67
N GLY A 32 3.96 10.46 10.00
CA GLY A 32 3.96 11.70 9.25
C GLY A 32 2.65 12.45 9.41
N TRP A 33 2.54 13.57 8.71
CA TRP A 33 1.35 14.40 8.67
C TRP A 33 0.75 14.39 7.26
N ASP A 34 -0.54 14.07 7.15
CA ASP A 34 -1.32 14.17 5.93
C ASP A 34 -1.94 15.55 5.85
N GLU A 35 -1.22 16.49 5.23
CA GLU A 35 -1.67 17.89 5.06
C GLU A 35 -3.03 17.99 4.38
N ARG A 36 -3.30 17.10 3.41
CA ARG A 36 -4.56 17.11 2.66
C ARG A 36 -5.76 16.80 3.56
N ARG A 37 -5.56 16.05 4.63
CA ARG A 37 -6.62 15.64 5.56
C ARG A 37 -6.52 16.30 6.93
N GLY A 38 -5.41 16.98 7.23
CA GLY A 38 -5.12 17.54 8.55
C GLY A 38 -5.06 16.46 9.64
N LYS A 39 -4.40 15.32 9.36
CA LYS A 39 -4.37 14.15 10.26
C LYS A 39 -2.99 13.53 10.34
N VAL A 40 -2.67 12.91 11.47
CA VAL A 40 -1.48 12.06 11.59
C VAL A 40 -1.66 10.81 10.73
N LYS A 41 -0.63 10.44 9.96
CA LYS A 41 -0.61 9.24 9.13
C LYS A 41 0.51 8.32 9.59
N VAL A 42 0.17 7.07 9.89
CA VAL A 42 1.10 6.07 10.44
C VAL A 42 1.34 4.95 9.43
N HIS A 43 2.60 4.62 9.20
CA HIS A 43 3.06 3.54 8.34
C HIS A 43 3.84 2.53 9.20
N PRO A 44 3.15 1.64 9.95
CA PRO A 44 3.79 0.76 10.92
C PRO A 44 4.76 -0.22 10.25
N LEU A 45 4.54 -0.53 8.97
CA LEU A 45 5.37 -1.42 8.17
C LEU A 45 6.39 -0.68 7.31
N ALA A 46 6.58 0.63 7.49
CA ALA A 46 7.40 1.45 6.58
C ALA A 46 8.80 0.87 6.33
N ALA A 47 9.42 0.30 7.38
CA ALA A 47 10.76 -0.26 7.34
C ALA A 47 10.82 -1.75 6.95
N TRP A 48 9.68 -2.43 6.81
CA TRP A 48 9.65 -3.85 6.45
C TRP A 48 10.04 -4.04 4.99
N ARG A 49 10.88 -5.04 4.76
CA ARG A 49 11.18 -5.57 3.42
C ARG A 49 10.15 -6.62 3.02
N ASP A 50 10.26 -7.15 1.81
CA ASP A 50 9.37 -8.21 1.33
C ASP A 50 9.54 -9.49 2.15
N GLU A 51 10.78 -9.83 2.51
CA GLU A 51 11.07 -11.02 3.32
C GLU A 51 10.50 -10.92 4.74
N ASP A 52 10.42 -9.71 5.30
CA ASP A 52 9.83 -9.49 6.63
C ASP A 52 8.32 -9.72 6.61
N VAL A 53 7.64 -9.33 5.52
CA VAL A 53 6.21 -9.60 5.31
C VAL A 53 5.98 -11.09 5.10
N ASP A 54 6.76 -11.73 4.22
CA ASP A 54 6.62 -13.15 3.91
C ASP A 54 6.84 -14.02 5.14
N ARG A 55 7.86 -13.71 5.94
CA ARG A 55 8.12 -14.39 7.22
C ARG A 55 6.93 -14.25 8.16
N TYR A 56 6.40 -13.05 8.35
CA TYR A 56 5.26 -12.82 9.24
C TYR A 56 4.00 -13.57 8.78
N VAL A 57 3.74 -13.59 7.48
CA VAL A 57 2.62 -14.35 6.89
C VAL A 57 2.75 -15.84 7.21
N GLN A 58 3.94 -16.42 7.02
CA GLN A 58 4.20 -17.84 7.27
C GLN A 58 4.13 -18.18 8.77
N GLU A 59 4.77 -17.38 9.62
CA GLU A 59 4.82 -17.62 11.07
C GLU A 59 3.44 -17.55 11.73
N HIS A 60 2.56 -16.68 11.23
CA HIS A 60 1.25 -16.43 11.84
C HIS A 60 0.07 -17.00 11.04
N GLY A 61 0.32 -17.71 9.94
CA GLY A 61 -0.74 -18.27 9.10
C GLY A 61 -1.70 -17.22 8.55
N VAL A 62 -1.16 -16.05 8.17
CA VAL A 62 -1.98 -14.93 7.66
C VAL A 62 -2.58 -15.33 6.32
N ILE A 63 -3.90 -15.17 6.18
CA ILE A 63 -4.57 -15.41 4.90
C ILE A 63 -4.15 -14.31 3.92
N VAL A 64 -3.54 -14.72 2.82
CA VAL A 64 -3.12 -13.83 1.72
C VAL A 64 -4.09 -13.89 0.55
N ASN A 65 -4.06 -12.86 -0.28
CA ASN A 65 -4.87 -12.82 -1.50
C ASN A 65 -4.39 -13.92 -2.48
N PRO A 66 -5.26 -14.83 -2.94
CA PRO A 66 -4.89 -15.89 -3.87
C PRO A 66 -4.25 -15.41 -5.18
N LEU A 67 -4.57 -14.17 -5.60
CA LEU A 67 -3.98 -13.57 -6.80
C LEU A 67 -2.45 -13.39 -6.70
N LEU A 68 -1.89 -13.32 -5.48
CA LEU A 68 -0.43 -13.26 -5.31
C LEU A 68 0.23 -14.53 -5.85
N SER A 69 -0.35 -15.70 -5.59
CA SER A 69 0.12 -16.98 -6.15
C SER A 69 -0.14 -17.11 -7.65
N ASP A 70 -1.02 -16.26 -8.17
CA ASP A 70 -1.35 -16.14 -9.59
C ASP A 70 -0.53 -15.02 -10.27
N GLY A 71 0.60 -14.59 -9.67
CA GLY A 71 1.55 -13.65 -10.29
C GLY A 71 1.11 -12.19 -10.30
N TYR A 72 0.15 -11.81 -9.45
CA TYR A 72 -0.24 -10.41 -9.21
C TYR A 72 0.47 -9.85 -7.97
N ASP A 73 1.72 -9.41 -8.09
CA ASP A 73 2.51 -8.92 -6.94
C ASP A 73 1.94 -7.64 -6.29
N SER A 74 1.10 -6.89 -7.01
CA SER A 74 0.38 -5.74 -6.45
C SER A 74 -1.06 -5.73 -6.92
N VAL A 75 -2.01 -5.89 -6.00
CA VAL A 75 -3.44 -5.95 -6.31
C VAL A 75 -4.13 -4.60 -6.10
N GLY A 76 -4.90 -4.16 -7.10
CA GLY A 76 -5.71 -2.94 -7.07
C GLY A 76 -7.16 -3.20 -7.51
N CYS A 77 -7.78 -2.22 -8.16
CA CYS A 77 -9.06 -2.44 -8.83
C CYS A 77 -8.87 -3.34 -10.05
N TRP A 78 -9.89 -4.16 -10.35
CA TRP A 78 -9.89 -5.08 -11.50
C TRP A 78 -9.41 -4.47 -12.83
N PRO A 79 -9.90 -3.30 -13.29
CA PRO A 79 -9.55 -2.80 -14.63
C PRO A 79 -8.15 -2.16 -14.70
N CYS A 80 -7.42 -2.07 -13.59
CA CYS A 80 -6.12 -1.37 -13.53
C CYS A 80 -5.03 -2.22 -12.88
N THR A 81 -5.21 -3.54 -12.88
CA THR A 81 -4.28 -4.51 -12.28
C THR A 81 -4.08 -5.69 -13.21
N GLU A 82 -2.84 -5.95 -13.60
CA GLU A 82 -2.40 -7.13 -14.34
C GLU A 82 -1.31 -7.86 -13.56
N ARG A 83 -0.96 -9.07 -14.04
CA ARG A 83 0.20 -9.80 -13.54
C ARG A 83 1.47 -9.00 -13.80
N GLY A 84 2.45 -9.14 -12.94
CA GLY A 84 3.73 -8.46 -13.12
C GLY A 84 4.48 -8.27 -11.82
N GLN A 85 5.76 -7.93 -11.95
CA GLN A 85 6.66 -7.82 -10.82
C GLN A 85 6.42 -6.54 -10.02
N GLY A 86 6.24 -6.68 -8.71
CA GLY A 86 5.97 -5.56 -7.80
C GLY A 86 4.79 -4.70 -8.26
N ARG A 87 5.02 -3.38 -8.41
CA ARG A 87 3.96 -2.42 -8.83
C ARG A 87 3.86 -2.21 -10.34
N ALA A 88 4.66 -2.89 -11.16
CA ALA A 88 4.60 -2.73 -12.62
C ALA A 88 3.25 -3.16 -13.22
N GLY A 89 2.54 -4.11 -12.59
CA GLY A 89 1.20 -4.53 -12.99
C GLY A 89 0.08 -3.52 -12.67
N ARG A 90 0.39 -2.34 -12.11
CA ARG A 90 -0.61 -1.33 -11.74
C ARG A 90 -0.74 -0.25 -12.81
N TRP A 91 -1.94 0.30 -12.95
CA TRP A 91 -2.23 1.47 -13.82
C TRP A 91 -2.02 1.22 -15.32
N ILE A 92 -2.24 -0.02 -15.77
CA ILE A 92 -2.20 -0.38 -17.18
C ILE A 92 -3.09 0.56 -18.00
N GLY A 93 -2.53 1.09 -19.09
CA GLY A 93 -3.20 2.06 -19.96
C GLY A 93 -3.32 3.48 -19.37
N SER A 94 -2.60 3.80 -18.29
CA SER A 94 -2.63 5.12 -17.63
C SER A 94 -1.23 5.66 -17.36
N THR A 95 -1.10 6.99 -17.29
CA THR A 95 0.13 7.68 -16.86
C THR A 95 0.25 7.79 -15.33
N LYS A 96 -0.71 7.23 -14.58
CA LYS A 96 -0.72 7.25 -13.12
C LYS A 96 0.38 6.34 -12.57
N THR A 97 1.06 6.82 -11.54
CA THR A 97 2.06 6.05 -10.78
C THR A 97 1.57 5.72 -9.38
N GLU A 98 0.63 6.51 -8.84
CA GLU A 98 0.09 6.35 -7.49
C GLU A 98 -1.42 6.60 -7.42
N CYS A 99 -2.04 6.02 -6.38
CA CYS A 99 -3.46 6.19 -6.12
C CYS A 99 -3.73 7.50 -5.36
N GLY A 100 -4.83 8.20 -5.68
CA GLY A 100 -5.29 9.39 -4.95
C GLY A 100 -5.75 9.13 -3.51
N ILE A 101 -5.64 7.89 -3.02
CA ILE A 101 -5.82 7.55 -1.60
C ILE A 101 -4.74 8.22 -0.75
N HIS A 102 -3.51 8.25 -1.23
CA HIS A 102 -2.36 8.69 -0.45
C HIS A 102 -2.17 10.19 -0.44
#